data_AF-A0A6N8DPX0-F1
#
_entry.id   AF-A0A6N8DPX0-F1
#
_cell.length_a   1.000
_cell.length_b   1.000
_cell.length_c   1.000
_cell.angle_alpha   90.00
_cell.angle_beta   90.00
_cell.angle_gamma   90.00
#
_symmetry.space_group_name_H-M   'P 1'
#
loop_
_entity.id
_entity.type
_entity.pdbx_description
1 polymer ?
#
loop_
_entity_poly.entity_id
_entity_poly.type
_entity_poly.pdbx_seq_one_letter_code
_entity_poly.pdbx_strand_id
1 'polypeptide(L)' 'FRSKRPDRLKILVFDGTGMWLMTKWLELEGGRFAWPPIREGKMMLSATQLAMLLDGLSEWLKIAPRPAARPIKTA' A
#
# COMPACT_ATOMS: atom_id res chain seq x y z
N PHE A 1 -7.45 6.32 -0.66
CA PHE A 1 -7.23 6.96 0.64
C PHE A 1 -5.75 7.32 0.75
N ARG A 2 -5.39 8.60 0.82
CA ARG A 2 -3.98 9.06 0.89
C ARG A 2 -3.87 10.18 1.92
N SER A 3 -2.79 10.19 2.69
CA SER A 3 -2.50 11.34 3.55
C SER A 3 -2.16 12.57 2.71
N LYS A 4 -2.54 13.76 3.21
CA LYS A 4 -2.06 15.04 2.65
C LYS A 4 -0.57 15.23 2.86
N ARG A 5 -0.04 14.72 3.98
CA ARG A 5 1.40 14.75 4.23
C ARG A 5 2.08 13.53 3.62
N PRO A 6 3.23 13.72 2.94
CA PRO A 6 3.91 12.66 2.20
C PRO A 6 4.64 11.65 3.09
N ASP A 7 4.82 11.92 4.38
CA ASP A 7 5.48 11.08 5.38
C ASP A 7 4.52 10.14 6.13
N ARG A 8 3.23 10.13 5.77
CA ARG A 8 2.21 9.37 6.50
C ARG A 8 1.45 8.42 5.60
N LEU A 9 1.43 7.16 6.00
CA LEU A 9 0.61 6.13 5.40
C LEU A 9 -0.63 5.90 6.26
N LYS A 10 -1.80 5.85 5.62
CA LYS A 10 -3.04 5.45 6.28
C LYS A 10 -3.60 4.19 5.63
N ILE A 11 -3.86 3.17 6.44
CA ILE A 11 -4.38 1.87 6.01
C ILE A 11 -5.69 1.62 6.76
N LEU A 12 -6.75 1.35 6.01
CA LEU A 12 -8.06 0.97 6.54
C LEU A 12 -8.28 -0.50 6.19
N VAL A 13 -8.52 -1.34 7.20
CA VAL A 13 -8.70 -2.78 7.04
C VAL A 13 -10.03 -3.19 7.65
N PHE A 14 -10.72 -4.12 6.99
CA PHE A 14 -11.84 -4.85 7.56
C PHE A 14 -11.43 -6.31 7.72
N ASP A 15 -11.53 -6.86 8.92
CA ASP A 15 -11.06 -8.22 9.24
C ASP A 15 -12.18 -9.26 9.30
N GLY A 16 -13.42 -8.87 9.01
CA GLY A 16 -14.61 -9.71 9.15
C GLY A 16 -15.43 -9.43 10.40
N THR A 17 -14.83 -8.84 11.43
CA THR A 17 -15.49 -8.49 12.71
C THR A 17 -15.66 -7.00 12.88
N GLY A 18 -14.77 -6.20 12.28
CA GLY A 18 -14.80 -4.76 12.37
C GLY A 18 -13.80 -4.09 11.45
N MET A 19 -13.83 -2.76 11.46
CA MET A 19 -12.88 -1.94 10.73
C MET A 19 -11.83 -1.37 11.69
N TRP A 20 -10.57 -1.37 11.27
CA TRP A 20 -9.51 -0.65 11.97
C TRP A 20 -8.72 0.23 11.02
N LEU A 21 -8.29 1.37 11.55
CA LEU A 21 -7.47 2.36 10.87
C LEU A 21 -6.08 2.38 11.51
N MET A 22 -5.06 2.10 10.72
CA MET A 22 -3.67 2.30 11.11
C MET A 22 -3.09 3.50 10.39
N THR A 23 -2.34 4.31 11.13
CA THR A 23 -1.51 5.38 10.57
C THR A 23 -0.07 5.10 10.95
N LYS A 24 0.81 5.02 9.95
CA LYS A 24 2.26 4.85 10.15
C LYS A 24 2.98 6.10 9.63
N TRP A 25 3.91 6.61 10.43
CA TRP A 25 4.87 7.64 10.02
C TRP A 25 6.08 6.94 9.42
N LEU A 26 6.50 7.42 8.25
CA LEU A 26 7.60 6.85 7.50
C LEU A 26 8.76 7.83 7.51
N GLU A 27 9.94 7.34 7.84
CA GLU A 27 11.19 8.07 7.60
C GLU A 27 11.57 7.84 6.14
N LEU A 28 11.63 8.91 5.36
CA LEU A 28 11.81 8.83 3.92
C LEU A 28 13.17 9.41 3.54
N GLU A 29 14.07 8.57 3.06
CA GLU A 29 15.30 8.99 2.40
C GLU A 29 14.90 9.71 1.09
N GLY A 30 15.07 11.04 1.02
CA GLY A 30 14.65 11.85 -0.14
C GLY A 30 13.27 12.54 -0.01
N GLY A 31 12.61 12.41 1.14
CA GLY A 31 11.65 13.40 1.64
C GLY A 31 10.20 13.32 1.15
N ARG A 32 9.85 12.50 0.14
CA ARG A 32 8.43 12.38 -0.29
C ARG A 32 8.06 11.01 -0.83
N PHE A 33 7.00 10.44 -0.26
CA PHE A 33 6.35 9.25 -0.78
C PHE A 33 5.61 9.57 -2.10
N ALA A 34 6.05 8.97 -3.20
CA ALA A 34 5.40 9.12 -4.49
C ALA A 34 4.24 8.12 -4.64
N TRP A 35 3.01 8.63 -4.61
CA TRP A 35 1.85 7.85 -5.06
C TRP A 35 1.79 7.90 -6.58
N PRO A 36 1.70 6.77 -7.28
CA PRO A 36 1.49 6.75 -8.71
C PRO A 36 0.06 7.22 -9.04
N PRO A 37 -0.22 7.56 -10.30
CA PRO A 37 -1.53 8.04 -10.71
C PRO A 37 -2.62 7.02 -10.38
N ILE A 38 -3.70 7.49 -9.73
CA ILE A 38 -4.87 6.66 -9.48
C ILE A 38 -5.62 6.52 -10.81
N ARG A 39 -5.55 5.34 -11.45
CA ARG A 39 -6.25 5.09 -12.72
C ARG A 39 -7.67 4.56 -12.52
N GLU A 40 -7.88 3.69 -11.54
CA GLU A 40 -9.17 2.99 -11.35
C GLU A 40 -9.67 3.04 -9.89
N GLY A 41 -9.19 4.01 -9.10
CA GLY A 41 -9.54 4.14 -7.69
C GLY A 41 -8.96 3.07 -6.76
N LYS A 42 -8.38 1.99 -7.32
CA LYS A 42 -7.75 0.87 -6.61
C LYS A 42 -6.32 0.68 -7.11
N MET A 43 -5.46 0.22 -6.22
CA MET A 43 -4.11 -0.21 -6.53
C MET A 43 -3.91 -1.60 -5.97
N MET A 44 -3.40 -2.51 -6.79
CA MET A 44 -2.95 -3.80 -6.31
C MET A 44 -1.48 -3.70 -5.93
N LEU A 45 -1.16 -4.10 -4.70
CA LEU A 45 0.20 -4.22 -4.20
C LEU A 45 0.50 -5.71 -3.97
N SER A 46 1.69 -6.14 -4.35
CA SER A 46 2.25 -7.39 -3.85
C SER A 46 2.63 -7.24 -2.38
N ALA A 47 2.79 -8.38 -1.67
CA ALA A 47 3.27 -8.36 -0.29
C ALA A 47 4.61 -7.62 -0.15
N THR A 48 5.52 -7.80 -1.12
CA THR A 48 6.82 -7.10 -1.16
C THR A 48 6.64 -5.59 -1.33
N GLN A 49 5.78 -5.15 -2.24
CA GLN A 49 5.52 -3.73 -2.43
C GLN A 49 4.90 -3.11 -1.17
N LEU A 50 3.99 -3.82 -0.50
CA LEU A 50 3.41 -3.38 0.77
C LEU A 50 4.47 -3.28 1.88
N ALA A 51 5.37 -4.26 1.99
CA ALA A 51 6.45 -4.24 2.98
C ALA A 51 7.39 -3.05 2.75
N MET A 52 7.89 -2.86 1.53
CA MET A 52 8.75 -1.71 1.19
C MET A 52 8.07 -0.36 1.46
N LEU A 53 6.78 -0.28 1.17
CA LEU A 53 5.96 0.89 1.41
C LEU A 53 5.78 1.15 2.91
N LEU A 54 5.69 0.11 3.73
CA LEU A 54 5.70 0.22 5.19
C LEU A 54 7.08 0.60 5.73
N ASP A 55 8.17 0.23 5.06
CA ASP A 55 9.54 0.54 5.47
C ASP A 55 10.02 1.90 4.94
N GLY A 56 9.18 2.63 4.20
CA GLY A 56 9.51 3.97 3.69
C GLY A 56 10.42 3.98 2.46
N LEU A 57 10.65 2.84 1.82
CA LEU A 57 11.52 2.73 0.64
C LEU A 57 10.81 3.27 -0.60
N SER A 58 11.40 4.25 -1.29
CA SER A 58 10.77 4.96 -2.43
C SER A 58 10.64 4.10 -3.70
N GLU A 59 11.43 3.05 -3.81
CA GLU A 59 11.59 2.16 -4.96
C GLU A 59 10.49 1.10 -5.09
N TRP A 60 9.54 1.07 -4.15
CA TRP A 60 8.43 0.11 -4.15
C TRP A 60 7.63 0.10 -5.48
N LEU A 61 7.61 1.22 -6.21
CA LEU A 61 6.98 1.33 -7.54
C LEU A 61 7.71 0.59 -8.66
N LYS A 62 9.02 0.35 -8.50
CA LYS A 62 9.86 -0.31 -9.51
C LYS A 62 9.72 -1.83 -9.44
N ILE A 63 9.19 -2.36 -8.34
CA ILE A 63 8.93 -3.79 -8.21
C ILE A 63 7.65 -4.13 -8.98
N ALA A 64 7.75 -4.98 -10.00
CA ALA A 64 6.58 -5.49 -10.69
C ALA A 64 5.77 -6.40 -9.72
N PRO A 65 4.45 -6.14 -9.55
CA PRO A 65 3.62 -7.05 -8.76
C PRO A 65 3.59 -8.42 -9.45
N ARG A 66 3.98 -9.48 -8.74
CA ARG A 66 3.66 -10.85 -9.18
C ARG A 66 2.14 -10.96 -9.24
N PRO A 67 1.54 -11.44 -10.35
CA PRO A 67 0.10 -11.64 -10.42
C PRO A 67 -0.34 -12.51 -9.24
N ALA A 68 -1.15 -11.96 -8.34
CA ALA A 68 -1.77 -12.75 -7.29
C ALA A 68 -2.69 -13.77 -7.97
N ALA A 69 -2.53 -15.06 -7.64
CA ALA A 69 -3.44 -16.09 -8.12
C ALA A 69 -4.86 -15.67 -7.75
N ARG A 70 -5.76 -15.65 -8.74
CA ARG A 70 -7.17 -15.34 -8.47
C ARG A 70 -7.67 -16.39 -7.47
N PRO A 71 -8.26 -15.99 -6.33
CA PRO A 71 -8.86 -16.96 -5.43
C PRO A 71 -9.92 -17.74 -6.20
N ILE A 72 -9.68 -19.04 -6.34
CA ILE A 72 -10.62 -19.97 -6.95
C ILE A 72 -11.72 -20.15 -5.90
N LYS A 73 -12.99 -19.97 -6.29
CA LYS A 73 -14.09 -20.36 -5.42
C LYS A 73 -13.99 -21.88 -5.23
N THR A 74 -13.60 -22.32 -4.04
CA THR A 74 -13.77 -23.72 -3.64
C THR A 74 -15.27 -23.97 -3.51
N ALA A 75 -15.78 -24.95 -4.26
CA ALA A 75 -17.16 -25.38 -4.22
C ALA A 75 -17.46 -26.19 -2.95
#